data_AF-A0A3A8Y635-F1
#
_entry.id   AF-A0A3A8Y635-F1
#
_cell.length_a   1.000
_cell.length_b   1.000
_cell.length_c   1.000
_cell.angle_alpha   90.00
_cell.angle_beta   90.00
_cell.angle_gamma   90.00
#
_symmetry.space_group_name_H-M   'P 1'
#
loop_
_entity.id
_entity.type
_entity.pdbx_description
1 polymer ?
#
loop_
_entity_poly.entity_id
_entity_poly.type
_entity_poly.pdbx_seq_one_letter_code
_entity_poly.pdbx_strand_id
1 'polypeptide(L)' 'MGTMYHLDLSNLSPSEKEYYKNKIENNAFEMFPYSEQIDRYQILWDSEEDIYNALQLPQKLLLKKLN' A
#
# COMPACT_ATOMS: atom_id res chain seq x y z
N MET A 1 -4.39 -10.07 -14.52
CA MET A 1 -3.15 -10.59 -13.89
C MET A 1 -2.60 -9.43 -13.09
N GLY A 2 -2.67 -9.50 -11.76
CA GLY A 2 -2.19 -8.41 -10.89
C GLY A 2 -0.67 -8.37 -10.78
N THR A 3 -0.14 -7.20 -10.47
CA THR A 3 1.26 -6.95 -10.14
C THR A 3 1.39 -6.80 -8.62
N MET A 4 2.44 -7.39 -8.04
CA MET A 4 2.72 -7.20 -6.61
C MET A 4 3.48 -5.92 -6.34
N TYR A 5 3.10 -5.24 -5.26
CA TYR A 5 3.72 -4.02 -4.79
C TYR A 5 3.98 -4.07 -3.29
N HIS A 6 5.02 -3.37 -2.87
CA HIS A 6 5.22 -2.99 -1.47
C HIS A 6 4.71 -1.57 -1.23
N LEU A 7 3.91 -1.41 -0.18
CA LEU A 7 3.54 -0.13 0.37
C LEU A 7 4.32 0.12 1.68
N ASP A 8 5.24 1.07 1.68
CA ASP A 8 6.07 1.44 2.83
C ASP A 8 5.40 2.58 3.61
N LEU A 9 5.02 2.33 4.86
CA LEU A 9 4.36 3.29 5.74
C LEU A 9 5.27 3.78 6.86
N SER A 10 6.56 3.40 6.86
CA SER A 10 7.49 3.64 7.98
C SER A 10 7.65 5.11 8.37
N ASN A 11 7.57 6.02 7.40
CA ASN A 11 7.73 7.46 7.61
C ASN A 11 6.43 8.20 7.95
N LEU A 12 5.32 7.50 8.13
CA LEU A 12 4.01 8.09 8.40
C LEU A 12 3.70 8.15 9.90
N SER A 13 2.88 9.13 10.30
CA SER A 13 2.34 9.17 11.67
C SER A 13 1.39 7.99 11.94
N PRO A 14 1.16 7.61 13.21
CA PRO A 14 0.24 6.52 13.55
C PRO A 14 -1.16 6.66 12.95
N SER A 15 -1.71 7.88 12.94
CA SER A 15 -3.02 8.18 12.33
C SER A 15 -3.02 8.00 10.81
N GLU A 16 -1.93 8.39 10.14
CA GLU A 16 -1.79 8.17 8.69
C GLU A 16 -1.62 6.70 8.37
N LYS A 17 -0.83 5.96 9.15
CA LYS A 17 -0.70 4.50 9.01
C LYS A 17 -2.06 3.82 9.12
N GLU A 18 -2.84 4.15 10.14
CA GLU A 18 -4.18 3.61 10.33
C GLU A 18 -5.13 3.99 9.19
N TYR A 19 -5.05 5.22 8.69
CA TYR A 19 -5.81 5.66 7.52
C TYR A 19 -5.49 4.83 6.26
N TYR A 20 -4.21 4.63 5.93
CA TYR A 20 -3.81 3.85 4.76
C TYR A 20 -4.05 2.35 4.93
N LYS A 21 -3.85 1.80 6.15
CA LYS A 21 -4.23 0.41 6.50
C LYS A 21 -5.71 0.18 6.13
N ASN A 22 -6.61 1.00 6.65
CA ASN A 22 -8.04 0.92 6.34
C ASN A 22 -8.32 1.05 4.83
N LYS A 23 -7.66 1.99 4.13
CA LYS A 23 -7.85 2.17 2.69
C LYS A 23 -7.43 0.94 1.88
N ILE A 24 -6.29 0.34 2.21
CA ILE A 24 -5.78 -0.87 1.56
C ILE A 24 -6.76 -2.03 1.77
N GLU A 25 -7.20 -2.25 3.01
CA GLU A 25 -8.11 -3.34 3.36
C GLU A 25 -9.47 -3.25 2.63
N ASN A 26 -9.91 -2.05 2.27
CA ASN A 26 -11.18 -1.84 1.56
C ASN A 26 -11.05 -1.81 0.03
N ASN A 27 -9.85 -1.63 -0.53
CA ASN A 27 -9.69 -1.37 -1.97
C ASN A 27 -8.72 -2.34 -2.68
N ALA A 28 -7.80 -2.99 -1.96
CA ALA A 28 -6.86 -3.92 -2.58
C ALA A 28 -7.59 -5.18 -3.07
N PHE A 29 -7.20 -5.66 -4.24
CA PHE A 29 -7.74 -6.91 -4.79
C PHE A 29 -7.32 -8.12 -3.93
N GLU A 30 -6.05 -8.14 -3.53
CA GLU A 30 -5.50 -9.08 -2.56
C GLU A 30 -4.43 -8.38 -1.73
N MET A 31 -4.38 -8.70 -0.45
CA MET A 31 -3.41 -8.11 0.49
C MET A 31 -2.82 -9.20 1.37
N PHE A 32 -1.53 -9.06 1.65
CA PHE A 32 -0.84 -9.90 2.62
C PHE A 32 -0.86 -9.24 4.00
N PRO A 33 -0.67 -10.02 5.08
CA PRO A 33 -0.62 -9.47 6.43
C PRO A 33 0.40 -8.33 6.54
N TYR A 34 0.01 -7.25 7.21
CA TYR A 34 0.89 -6.12 7.47
C TYR A 34 2.10 -6.54 8.30
N SER A 35 3.31 -6.14 7.87
CA SER A 35 4.53 -6.37 8.63
C SER A 35 4.81 -5.19 9.56
N GLU A 36 4.43 -5.32 10.83
CA GLU A 36 4.67 -4.31 11.88
C GLU A 36 6.18 -4.05 12.10
N GLN A 37 7.06 -5.03 11.81
CA GLN A 37 8.51 -4.87 12.03
C GLN A 37 9.17 -3.84 11.09
N ILE A 38 8.63 -3.69 9.88
CA ILE A 38 9.17 -2.82 8.83
C ILE A 38 8.13 -1.84 8.28
N ASP A 39 6.99 -1.73 8.97
CA ASP A 39 5.84 -0.91 8.62
C ASP A 39 5.41 -1.00 7.15
N ARG A 40 5.16 -2.22 6.67
CA ARG A 40 4.96 -2.47 5.23
C ARG A 40 3.78 -3.39 4.93
N TYR A 41 3.05 -3.07 3.87
CA TYR A 41 2.16 -4.01 3.18
C TYR A 41 2.81 -4.59 1.93
N GLN A 42 2.45 -5.83 1.64
CA GLN A 42 2.50 -6.37 0.28
C GLN A 42 1.07 -6.44 -0.23
N ILE A 43 0.82 -5.87 -1.41
CA ILE A 43 -0.51 -5.78 -2.04
C ILE A 43 -0.43 -6.23 -3.49
N LEU A 44 -1.52 -6.81 -3.99
CA LEU A 44 -1.70 -7.13 -5.40
C LEU A 44 -2.69 -6.14 -6.03
N TRP A 45 -2.29 -5.53 -7.14
CA TRP A 45 -3.12 -4.57 -7.88
C TRP A 45 -2.85 -4.63 -9.39
N ASP A 46 -3.78 -4.14 -10.20
CA ASP A 46 -3.61 -4.09 -11.66
C ASP A 46 -2.47 -3.17 -12.11
N SER A 47 -2.37 -1.96 -11.55
CA SER A 47 -1.33 -0.99 -11.90
C SER A 47 -0.96 -0.05 -10.75
N GLU A 48 0.18 0.66 -10.88
CA GLU A 48 0.56 1.71 -9.93
C GLU A 48 -0.44 2.87 -9.92
N GLU A 49 -0.97 3.23 -11.09
CA GLU A 49 -1.91 4.34 -11.25
C GLU A 49 -3.21 4.08 -10.48
N ASP A 50 -3.71 2.84 -10.53
CA ASP A 50 -4.90 2.44 -9.78
C ASP A 50 -4.68 2.53 -8.27
N ILE A 51 -3.47 2.21 -7.79
CA ILE A 51 -3.11 2.35 -6.38
C ILE A 51 -3.11 3.83 -5.97
N TYR A 52 -2.48 4.71 -6.76
CA TYR A 52 -2.50 6.15 -6.47
C TYR A 52 -3.91 6.71 -6.46
N ASN A 53 -4.76 6.29 -7.40
CA ASN A 53 -6.15 6.73 -7.49
C ASN A 53 -7.00 6.23 -6.31
N ALA A 54 -6.87 4.96 -5.93
CA ALA A 54 -7.68 4.35 -4.87
C ALA A 54 -7.26 4.79 -3.47
N LEU A 55 -5.95 4.85 -3.23
CA LEU A 55 -5.39 5.17 -1.92
C LEU A 55 -5.15 6.68 -1.74
N GLN A 56 -5.24 7.48 -2.80
CA GLN A 56 -4.98 8.92 -2.80
C GLN A 56 -3.61 9.26 -2.20
N LEU A 57 -2.57 8.48 -2.54
CA LEU A 57 -1.25 8.60 -1.92
C LEU A 57 -0.60 9.94 -2.30
N PRO A 58 0.00 10.66 -1.34
CA PRO A 58 0.83 11.82 -1.60
C PRO A 58 2.17 11.37 -2.20
N GLN A 59 2.19 11.17 -3.52
CA GLN A 59 3.39 10.94 -4.36
C GLN A 59 4.21 9.66 -4.09
N LYS A 60 5.17 9.40 -4.99
CA LYS A 60 5.76 8.09 -5.34
C LYS A 60 6.56 7.34 -4.26
N LEU A 61 6.71 7.90 -3.06
CA LEU A 61 7.68 7.38 -2.07
C LEU A 61 7.19 6.12 -1.35
N LEU A 62 5.88 5.91 -1.28
CA LEU A 62 5.29 4.80 -0.52
C LEU A 62 5.21 3.50 -1.32
N LEU A 63 5.35 3.53 -2.65
CA LEU A 63 5.05 2.38 -3.52
C LEU A 63 6.30 1.86 -4.24
N LYS A 64 6.56 0.56 -4.13
CA LYS A 64 7.62 -0.13 -4.88
C LYS A 64 7.11 -1.40 -5.54
N LYS A 65 7.21 -1.47 -6.87
CA LYS A 65 6.89 -2.69 -7.65
C LYS A 65 7.84 -3.84 -7.32
N LEU A 66 7.30 -5.05 -7.22
CA LEU A 66 8.05 -6.29 -7.12
C LEU A 66 8.12 -6.97 -8.49
N ASN A 67 9.32 -7.44 -8.85
CA ASN A 67 9.57 -8.24 -10.06
C ASN A 67 9.47 -9.73 -9.73
#